data_AF-A0A7C5PWV4-F1
#
_entry.id   AF-A0A7C5PWV4-F1
#
_cell.length_a   1.000
_cell.length_b   1.000
_cell.length_c   1.000
_cell.angle_alpha   90.00
_cell.angle_beta   90.00
_cell.angle_gamma   90.00
#
_symmetry.space_group_name_H-M   'P 1'
#
loop_
_entity.id
_entity.type
_entity.pdbx_description
1 polymer ?
#
loop_
_entity_poly.entity_id
_entity_poly.type
_entity_poly.pdbx_seq_one_letter_code
_entity_poly.pdbx_strand_id
1 'polypeptide(L)'
;PLQALKKTENGPVTYDTNICFGCRYCMVACPFDVPRYQWGTITPYVQKCDFCVSNGRLPNGEGPACVEACPTGALTWGSRDEMLKASHARIDANPDKYVDHVYGEHEAGGTLALYLSGQPFEKLDFPTLDSEPLPDKTFAALQVGVPGIIVGMTALTAGIRWYTGRREENREENREENRKEAQE
;
A
#
# COMPACT_ATOMS: atom_id res chain seq x y z
N PRO A 1 0.03 8.03 5.70
CA PRO A 1 0.62 9.36 5.97
C PRO A 1 1.34 9.45 7.32
N LEU A 2 0.68 9.13 8.45
CA LEU A 2 1.28 9.29 9.79
C LEU A 2 1.90 8.02 10.40
N GLN A 3 1.94 6.91 9.64
CA GLN A 3 2.37 5.60 10.15
C GLN A 3 1.56 5.10 11.36
N ALA A 4 0.27 5.43 11.45
CA ALA A 4 -0.64 4.87 12.46
C ALA A 4 -0.86 3.36 12.29
N LEU A 5 -0.65 2.83 11.07
CA LEU A 5 -0.59 1.40 10.78
C LEU A 5 0.87 1.01 10.57
N LYS A 6 1.34 0.00 11.30
CA LYS A 6 2.73 -0.48 11.23
C LYS A 6 2.76 -2.00 11.15
N LYS A 7 3.62 -2.53 10.28
CA LYS A 7 3.91 -3.97 10.23
C LYS A 7 4.87 -4.30 11.37
N THR A 8 4.54 -5.29 12.20
CA THR A 8 5.48 -5.82 13.21
C THR A 8 6.49 -6.75 12.54
N GLU A 9 7.59 -7.04 13.24
CA GLU A 9 8.62 -7.97 12.76
C GLU A 9 8.05 -9.35 12.43
N ASN A 10 7.13 -9.85 13.25
CA ASN A 10 6.47 -11.14 13.07
C ASN A 10 5.39 -11.14 11.98
N GLY A 11 5.13 -10.00 11.34
CA GLY A 11 4.20 -9.87 10.22
C GLY A 11 2.93 -9.06 10.49
N PRO A 12 2.19 -9.25 11.60
CA PRO A 12 0.92 -8.57 11.81
C PRO A 12 1.01 -7.05 11.67
N VAL A 13 -0.02 -6.45 11.07
CA VAL A 13 -0.14 -4.99 11.02
C VAL A 13 -0.87 -4.52 12.28
N THR A 14 -0.25 -3.70 13.10
CA THR A 14 -0.85 -3.09 14.29
C THR A 14 -1.36 -1.68 13.99
N TYR A 15 -2.22 -1.18 14.87
CA TYR A 15 -2.86 0.13 14.77
C TYR A 15 -2.63 0.92 16.05
N ASP A 16 -2.05 2.12 15.94
CA ASP A 16 -1.83 3.03 17.05
C ASP A 16 -2.87 4.16 17.02
N THR A 17 -3.72 4.17 18.05
CA THR A 17 -4.79 5.16 18.23
C THR A 17 -4.28 6.56 18.52
N ASN A 18 -3.11 6.70 19.13
CA ASN A 18 -2.57 8.01 19.52
C ASN A 18 -2.06 8.81 18.32
N ILE A 19 -1.74 8.11 17.23
CA ILE A 19 -1.24 8.69 15.98
C ILE A 19 -2.40 8.92 14.98
N CYS A 20 -3.50 8.18 15.12
CA CYS A 20 -4.61 8.25 14.18
C CYS A 20 -5.47 9.50 14.38
N PHE A 21 -5.67 10.26 13.30
CA PHE A 21 -6.59 11.40 13.25
C PHE A 21 -7.77 11.17 12.29
N GLY A 22 -7.95 9.93 11.81
CA GLY A 22 -9.14 9.56 11.05
C GLY A 22 -9.20 10.00 9.59
N CYS A 23 -8.07 10.14 8.88
CA CYS A 23 -8.02 10.51 7.45
C CYS A 23 -8.67 9.52 6.48
N ARG A 24 -9.02 8.30 6.92
CA ARG A 24 -9.66 7.22 6.13
C ARG A 24 -8.86 6.69 4.94
N TYR A 25 -7.61 7.12 4.73
CA TYR A 25 -6.78 6.60 3.63
C TYR A 25 -6.55 5.09 3.74
N CYS A 26 -6.55 4.53 4.95
CA CYS A 26 -6.47 3.08 5.15
C CYS A 26 -7.68 2.32 4.57
N MET A 27 -8.87 2.91 4.58
CA MET A 27 -10.07 2.27 4.01
C MET A 27 -9.96 2.21 2.49
N VAL A 28 -9.51 3.29 1.87
CA VAL A 28 -9.37 3.39 0.40
C VAL A 28 -8.18 2.56 -0.11
N ALA A 29 -7.09 2.51 0.66
CA ALA A 29 -5.88 1.81 0.26
C ALA A 29 -5.94 0.29 0.43
N CYS A 30 -6.84 -0.23 1.27
CA CYS A 30 -6.93 -1.67 1.51
C CYS A 30 -7.71 -2.33 0.37
N PRO A 31 -7.09 -3.23 -0.43
CA PRO A 31 -7.78 -3.89 -1.52
C PRO A 31 -8.87 -4.84 -1.03
N PHE A 32 -8.81 -5.25 0.24
CA PHE A 32 -9.72 -6.18 0.88
C PHE A 32 -10.87 -5.50 1.66
N ASP A 33 -10.97 -4.16 1.63
CA ASP A 33 -11.98 -3.39 2.37
C ASP A 33 -12.09 -3.74 3.88
N VAL A 34 -10.96 -4.07 4.52
CA VAL A 34 -10.94 -4.56 5.91
C VAL A 34 -11.11 -3.46 6.96
N PRO A 35 -10.39 -2.32 6.90
CA PRO A 35 -10.48 -1.31 7.96
C PRO A 35 -11.88 -0.71 8.08
N ARG A 36 -12.48 -0.78 9.27
CA ARG A 36 -13.77 -0.17 9.57
C ARG A 36 -13.58 1.06 10.43
N TYR A 37 -14.36 2.11 10.14
CA TYR A 37 -14.23 3.42 10.75
C TYR A 37 -15.44 3.74 11.61
N GLN A 38 -15.21 4.32 12.78
CA GLN A 38 -16.26 4.78 13.68
C GLN A 38 -16.82 6.13 13.21
N TRP A 39 -18.11 6.16 12.91
CA TRP A 39 -18.82 7.35 12.45
C TRP A 39 -19.42 8.16 13.60
N GLY A 40 -19.69 9.44 13.36
CA GLY A 40 -20.44 10.31 14.31
C GLY A 40 -19.62 10.88 15.47
N THR A 41 -18.29 10.74 15.45
CA THR A 41 -17.37 11.31 16.45
C THR A 41 -16.31 12.17 15.79
N ILE A 42 -15.86 13.19 16.51
CA ILE A 42 -14.77 14.09 16.09
C ILE A 42 -13.41 13.39 16.22
N THR A 43 -13.30 12.39 17.12
CA THR A 43 -12.12 11.55 17.33
C THR A 43 -12.44 10.10 16.94
N PRO A 44 -12.45 9.78 15.64
CA PRO A 44 -12.86 8.47 15.14
C PRO A 44 -11.78 7.40 15.34
N TYR A 45 -12.21 6.21 15.75
CA TYR A 45 -11.35 5.02 15.74
C TYR A 45 -11.49 4.26 14.43
N VAL A 46 -10.36 3.75 13.93
CA VAL A 46 -10.33 2.71 12.90
C VAL A 46 -10.07 1.38 13.59
N GLN A 47 -10.85 0.36 13.26
CA GLN A 47 -10.68 -1.00 13.78
C GLN A 47 -10.47 -1.99 12.64
N LYS A 48 -9.62 -2.97 12.92
CA LYS A 48 -9.37 -4.13 12.06
C LYS A 48 -8.75 -5.25 12.90
N CYS A 49 -8.68 -6.45 12.34
CA CYS A 49 -7.88 -7.52 12.93
C CYS A 49 -6.41 -7.10 13.08
N ASP A 50 -5.83 -7.39 14.24
CA ASP A 50 -4.43 -7.18 14.59
C ASP A 50 -3.73 -8.49 14.95
N PHE A 51 -4.34 -9.64 14.61
CA PHE A 51 -3.89 -10.98 14.94
C PHE A 51 -3.68 -11.21 16.45
N CYS A 52 -4.49 -10.59 17.31
CA CYS A 52 -4.38 -10.72 18.76
C CYS A 52 -3.01 -10.26 19.29
N VAL A 53 -2.45 -9.21 18.68
CA VAL A 53 -1.25 -8.55 19.20
C VAL A 53 -1.61 -7.62 20.37
N SER A 54 -2.70 -6.86 20.25
CA SER A 54 -3.13 -5.89 21.28
C SER A 54 -3.51 -6.53 22.62
N ASN A 55 -4.02 -7.76 22.61
CA ASN A 55 -4.37 -8.49 23.83
C ASN A 55 -3.24 -9.41 24.34
N GLY A 56 -2.05 -9.33 23.75
CA GLY A 56 -0.84 -10.02 24.23
C GLY A 56 -0.71 -11.50 23.86
N ARG A 57 -1.71 -12.10 23.20
CA ARG A 57 -1.69 -13.55 22.90
C ARG A 57 -0.54 -13.91 21.97
N LEU A 58 -0.51 -13.32 20.77
CA LEU A 58 0.50 -13.65 19.78
C LEU A 58 1.94 -13.33 20.25
N PRO A 59 2.21 -12.18 20.90
CA PRO A 59 3.51 -11.91 21.51
C PRO A 59 3.96 -12.93 22.57
N ASN A 60 3.01 -13.55 23.29
CA ASN A 60 3.29 -14.57 24.30
C ASN A 60 3.39 -15.98 23.73
N GLY A 61 3.31 -16.15 22.41
CA GLY A 61 3.31 -17.46 21.75
C GLY A 61 1.99 -18.21 21.87
N GLU A 62 0.91 -17.52 22.24
CA GLU A 62 -0.44 -18.09 22.25
C GLU A 62 -1.14 -17.89 20.91
N GLY A 63 -2.05 -18.79 20.57
CA GLY A 63 -2.83 -18.70 19.34
C GLY A 63 -3.81 -17.51 19.35
N PRO A 64 -4.22 -17.01 18.18
CA PRO A 64 -5.28 -16.01 18.09
C PRO A 64 -6.58 -16.54 18.70
N ALA A 65 -7.32 -15.67 19.40
CA ALA A 65 -8.53 -16.06 20.11
C ALA A 65 -9.60 -16.70 19.20
N CYS A 66 -9.74 -16.22 17.96
CA CYS A 66 -10.67 -16.79 16.98
C CYS A 66 -10.29 -18.21 16.55
N VAL A 67 -8.99 -18.53 16.54
CA VAL A 67 -8.49 -19.86 16.17
C VAL A 67 -8.79 -20.85 17.28
N GLU A 68 -8.52 -20.48 18.54
CA GLU A 68 -8.85 -21.32 19.68
C GLU A 68 -10.36 -21.52 19.88
N ALA A 69 -11.15 -20.51 19.55
CA ALA A 69 -12.61 -20.59 19.62
C ALA A 69 -13.21 -21.48 18.52
N CYS A 70 -12.46 -21.90 17.50
CA CYS A 70 -12.99 -22.64 16.35
C CYS A 70 -13.24 -24.12 16.70
N PRO A 71 -14.50 -24.58 16.81
CA PRO A 71 -14.80 -25.94 17.25
C PRO A 71 -14.49 -27.01 16.20
N THR A 72 -14.49 -26.63 14.92
CA THR A 72 -14.30 -27.54 13.78
C THR A 72 -12.85 -27.62 13.31
N GLY A 73 -11.95 -26.80 13.87
CA GLY A 73 -10.58 -26.68 13.39
C GLY A 73 -10.49 -26.13 11.96
N ALA A 74 -11.48 -25.34 11.52
CA ALA A 74 -11.45 -24.66 10.23
C ALA A 74 -10.41 -23.53 10.20
N LEU A 75 -10.12 -22.93 11.36
CA LEU A 75 -9.06 -21.96 11.55
C LEU A 75 -7.87 -22.67 12.21
N THR A 76 -6.68 -22.45 11.65
CA THR A 76 -5.40 -22.92 12.20
C THR A 76 -4.41 -21.76 12.22
N TRP A 77 -3.35 -21.90 12.99
CA TRP A 77 -2.32 -20.87 13.12
C TRP A 77 -0.93 -21.50 13.24
N GLY A 78 0.09 -20.73 12.88
CA GLY A 78 1.49 -21.13 12.92
C GLY A 78 2.34 -20.15 12.12
N SER A 79 3.59 -20.51 11.81
CA SER A 79 4.39 -19.70 10.90
C SER A 79 3.79 -19.73 9.49
N ARG A 80 4.08 -18.69 8.70
CA ARG A 80 3.53 -18.58 7.34
C ARG A 80 3.89 -19.79 6.47
N ASP A 81 5.14 -20.24 6.56
CA ASP A 81 5.65 -21.36 5.77
C ASP A 81 4.98 -22.69 6.15
N GLU A 82 4.71 -22.90 7.44
CA GLU A 82 3.96 -24.07 7.91
C GLU A 82 2.51 -24.03 7.43
N MET A 83 1.87 -22.86 7.49
CA MET A 83 0.49 -22.71 7.04
C MET A 83 0.34 -22.89 5.53
N LEU A 84 1.32 -22.45 4.73
CA LEU A 84 1.34 -22.73 3.28
C LEU A 84 1.47 -24.22 2.98
N LYS A 85 2.43 -24.90 3.63
CA LYS A 85 2.60 -26.35 3.49
C LYS A 85 1.34 -27.11 3.89
N ALA A 86 0.71 -26.72 5.01
CA ALA A 86 -0.52 -27.33 5.48
C ALA A 86 -1.70 -27.05 4.53
N SER A 87 -1.76 -25.87 3.93
CA SER A 87 -2.80 -25.47 2.98
C SER A 87 -2.73 -26.30 1.70
N HIS A 88 -1.56 -26.37 1.07
CA HIS A 88 -1.32 -27.18 -0.13
C HIS A 88 -1.58 -28.68 0.14
N ALA A 89 -1.04 -29.22 1.23
CA ALA A 89 -1.29 -30.61 1.62
C ALA A 89 -2.78 -30.92 1.81
N ARG A 90 -3.58 -29.94 2.28
CA ARG A 90 -5.03 -30.12 2.47
C ARG A 90 -5.80 -30.10 1.16
N ILE A 91 -5.38 -29.28 0.19
CA ILE A 91 -5.91 -29.28 -1.18
C ILE A 91 -5.58 -30.62 -1.83
N ASP A 92 -4.31 -31.03 -1.82
CA ASP A 92 -3.83 -32.28 -2.42
C ASP A 92 -4.54 -33.53 -1.88
N ALA A 93 -4.82 -33.53 -0.57
CA ALA A 93 -5.55 -34.63 0.07
C ALA A 93 -7.06 -34.64 -0.26
N ASN A 94 -7.63 -33.54 -0.76
CA ASN A 94 -9.07 -33.39 -1.01
C ASN A 94 -9.34 -32.59 -2.31
N PRO A 95 -8.88 -33.06 -3.48
CA PRO A 95 -8.93 -32.28 -4.73
C PRO A 95 -10.36 -32.00 -5.19
N ASP A 96 -11.32 -32.89 -4.89
CA ASP A 96 -12.73 -32.70 -5.27
C ASP A 96 -13.45 -31.64 -4.41
N LYS A 97 -12.85 -31.23 -3.28
CA LYS A 97 -13.47 -30.34 -2.30
C LYS A 97 -13.00 -28.90 -2.40
N TYR A 98 -11.77 -28.66 -2.84
CA TYR A 98 -11.16 -27.35 -2.86
C TYR A 98 -10.83 -26.92 -4.29
N VAL A 99 -10.87 -25.62 -4.52
CA VAL A 99 -10.20 -25.02 -5.66
C VAL A 99 -8.70 -25.13 -5.44
N ASP A 100 -7.95 -25.51 -6.48
CA ASP A 100 -6.49 -25.60 -6.47
C ASP A 100 -5.85 -24.20 -6.47
N HIS A 101 -6.08 -23.46 -5.37
CA HIS A 101 -5.59 -22.11 -5.15
C HIS A 101 -5.63 -21.77 -3.66
N VAL A 102 -4.47 -21.42 -3.09
CA VAL A 102 -4.35 -20.89 -1.73
C VAL A 102 -4.40 -19.36 -1.80
N TYR A 103 -5.55 -18.79 -1.50
CA TYR A 103 -5.72 -17.34 -1.55
C TYR A 103 -4.97 -16.67 -0.39
N GLY A 104 -4.16 -15.67 -0.71
CA GLY A 104 -3.24 -14.98 0.19
C GLY A 104 -1.78 -15.44 0.05
N GLU A 105 -1.50 -16.46 -0.76
CA GLU A 105 -0.12 -16.92 -0.99
C GLU A 105 0.69 -15.88 -1.77
N HIS A 106 0.09 -15.26 -2.79
CA HIS A 106 0.75 -14.32 -3.68
C HIS A 106 0.05 -12.96 -3.74
N GLU A 107 -1.26 -12.90 -3.49
CA GLU A 107 -2.10 -11.72 -3.65
C GLU A 107 -1.53 -10.51 -2.89
N ALA A 108 -1.33 -9.40 -3.62
CA ALA A 108 -0.79 -8.14 -3.11
C ALA A 108 0.59 -8.27 -2.43
N GLY A 109 1.45 -9.19 -2.90
CA GLY A 109 2.75 -9.47 -2.30
C GLY A 109 2.73 -10.52 -1.18
N GLY A 110 1.60 -11.22 -1.02
CA GLY A 110 1.40 -12.25 0.00
C GLY A 110 0.84 -11.71 1.32
N THR A 111 -0.08 -12.47 1.91
CA THR A 111 -0.77 -12.14 3.15
C THR A 111 -0.39 -13.11 4.28
N LEU A 112 -0.86 -12.81 5.51
CA LEU A 112 -0.75 -13.72 6.67
C LEU A 112 -2.02 -14.55 6.91
N ALA A 113 -3.15 -14.12 6.35
CA ALA A 113 -4.41 -14.85 6.42
C ALA A 113 -4.59 -15.58 5.10
N LEU A 114 -4.41 -16.90 5.14
CA LEU A 114 -4.58 -17.78 3.99
C LEU A 114 -5.98 -18.39 4.00
N TYR A 115 -6.58 -18.52 2.83
CA TYR A 115 -7.92 -19.06 2.67
C TYR A 115 -7.94 -20.24 1.71
N LEU A 116 -8.72 -21.26 2.08
CA LEU A 116 -9.08 -22.38 1.23
C LEU A 116 -10.58 -22.32 0.97
N SER A 117 -10.99 -22.55 -0.26
CA SER A 117 -12.40 -22.52 -0.64
C SER A 117 -12.75 -23.68 -1.56
N GLY A 118 -13.97 -24.20 -1.45
CA GLY A 118 -14.55 -25.15 -2.40
C GLY A 118 -15.29 -24.50 -3.56
N GLN A 119 -15.33 -23.16 -3.60
CA GLN A 119 -15.88 -22.37 -4.69
C GLN A 119 -14.84 -21.35 -5.18
N PRO A 120 -14.87 -20.96 -6.47
CA PRO A 120 -14.04 -19.87 -6.98
C PRO A 120 -14.17 -18.61 -6.11
N PHE A 121 -13.05 -17.97 -5.82
CA PHE A 121 -12.96 -16.86 -4.87
C PHE A 121 -13.75 -15.62 -5.34
N GLU A 122 -13.92 -15.46 -6.66
CA GLU A 122 -14.73 -14.39 -7.26
C GLU A 122 -16.20 -14.50 -6.86
N LYS A 123 -16.71 -15.73 -6.65
CA LYS A 123 -18.09 -15.94 -6.17
C LYS A 123 -18.26 -15.60 -4.69
N LEU A 124 -17.15 -15.49 -3.96
CA LEU A 124 -17.11 -15.14 -2.54
C LEU A 124 -16.81 -13.65 -2.31
N ASP A 125 -16.84 -12.83 -3.37
CA ASP A 125 -16.46 -11.41 -3.34
C ASP A 125 -15.01 -11.16 -2.89
N PHE A 126 -14.12 -12.13 -3.09
CA PHE A 126 -12.69 -11.90 -2.90
C PHE A 126 -12.14 -11.15 -4.11
N PRO A 127 -11.33 -10.08 -3.90
CA PRO A 127 -10.77 -9.32 -5.00
C PRO A 127 -9.71 -10.15 -5.75
N THR A 128 -9.70 -10.07 -7.07
CA THR A 128 -8.59 -10.62 -7.88
C THR A 128 -7.42 -9.64 -7.86
N LEU A 129 -6.30 -10.04 -7.30
CA LEU A 129 -5.12 -9.18 -7.09
C LEU A 129 -3.88 -9.78 -7.73
N ASP A 130 -3.01 -8.93 -8.25
CA ASP A 130 -1.70 -9.34 -8.75
C ASP A 130 -0.78 -9.77 -7.60
N SER A 131 0.31 -10.45 -7.94
CA SER A 131 1.32 -10.89 -6.97
C SER A 131 2.24 -9.77 -6.47
N GLU A 132 2.22 -8.61 -7.13
CA GLU A 132 3.08 -7.49 -6.78
C GLU A 132 2.58 -6.78 -5.50
N PRO A 133 3.47 -6.39 -4.57
CA PRO A 133 3.11 -5.54 -3.45
C PRO A 133 2.50 -4.22 -3.93
N LEU A 134 1.32 -3.87 -3.42
CA LEU A 134 0.65 -2.62 -3.76
C LEU A 134 1.50 -1.34 -3.55
N PRO A 135 2.35 -1.25 -2.51
CA PRO A 135 3.22 -0.09 -2.35
C PRO A 135 4.16 0.13 -3.55
N ASP A 136 4.66 -0.93 -4.18
CA ASP A 136 5.67 -0.85 -5.23
C ASP A 136 5.13 -0.16 -6.48
N LYS A 137 3.84 -0.40 -6.81
CA LYS A 137 3.15 0.26 -7.92
C LYS A 137 3.09 1.78 -7.76
N THR A 138 2.97 2.27 -6.53
CA THR A 138 2.84 3.71 -6.25
C THR A 138 4.20 4.36 -5.96
N PHE A 139 5.11 3.62 -5.34
CA PHE A 139 6.38 4.15 -4.87
C PHE A 139 7.29 4.57 -6.02
N ALA A 140 7.34 3.79 -7.11
CA ALA A 140 8.11 4.15 -8.30
C ALA A 140 7.63 5.47 -8.93
N ALA A 141 6.30 5.64 -9.05
CA ALA A 141 5.71 6.86 -9.60
C ALA A 141 5.99 8.09 -8.72
N LEU A 142 5.86 7.93 -7.40
CA LEU A 142 6.05 9.04 -6.44
C LEU A 142 7.53 9.40 -6.24
N GLN A 143 8.43 8.44 -6.16
CA GLN A 143 9.84 8.71 -5.88
C GLN A 143 10.67 9.06 -7.11
N VAL A 144 10.34 8.49 -8.27
CA VAL A 144 11.13 8.70 -9.48
C VAL A 144 10.37 9.63 -10.45
N GLY A 145 9.09 9.35 -10.68
CA GLY A 145 8.28 10.12 -11.62
C GLY A 145 8.12 11.58 -11.22
N VAL A 146 7.61 11.83 -10.01
CA VAL A 146 7.29 13.20 -9.54
C VAL A 146 8.54 14.09 -9.47
N PRO A 147 9.67 13.69 -8.85
CA PRO A 147 10.88 14.52 -8.85
C PRO A 147 11.43 14.74 -10.25
N GLY A 148 11.39 13.73 -11.13
CA GLY A 148 11.81 13.87 -12.53
C GLY A 148 11.00 14.94 -13.27
N ILE A 149 9.68 14.95 -13.10
CA ILE A 149 8.79 15.97 -13.68
C ILE A 149 9.11 17.36 -13.12
N ILE A 150 9.29 17.49 -11.80
CA ILE A 150 9.61 18.77 -11.16
C ILE A 150 10.94 19.32 -11.68
N VAL A 151 11.99 18.49 -11.72
CA VAL A 151 13.31 18.87 -12.23
C VAL A 151 13.22 19.27 -13.70
N GLY A 152 12.52 18.47 -14.52
CA GLY A 152 12.31 18.75 -15.94
C GLY A 152 11.59 20.09 -16.17
N MET A 153 10.49 20.34 -15.46
CA MET A 153 9.75 21.60 -15.55
C MET A 153 10.58 22.79 -15.08
N THR A 154 11.36 22.63 -14.01
CA THR A 154 12.23 23.68 -13.46
C THR A 154 13.37 24.02 -14.43
N ALA A 155 14.01 23.00 -15.01
CA ALA A 155 15.07 23.18 -16.00
C ALA A 155 14.53 23.87 -17.27
N LEU A 156 13.33 23.48 -17.73
CA LEU A 156 12.69 24.09 -18.88
C LEU A 156 12.35 25.57 -18.64
N THR A 157 11.75 25.89 -17.49
CA THR A 157 11.44 27.29 -17.14
C THR A 157 12.69 28.14 -16.94
N ALA A 158 13.74 27.60 -16.31
CA ALA A 158 15.03 28.26 -16.19
C ALA A 158 15.68 28.50 -17.57
N GLY A 159 15.62 27.51 -18.46
CA GLY A 159 16.12 27.60 -19.83
C GLY A 159 15.39 28.66 -20.66
N ILE A 160 14.05 28.73 -20.54
CA ILE A 160 13.25 29.77 -21.20
C ILE A 160 13.65 31.15 -20.67
N ARG A 161 13.74 31.33 -19.34
CA ARG A 161 14.12 32.61 -18.73
C ARG A 161 15.53 33.06 -19.16
N TRP A 162 16.49 32.15 -19.20
CA TRP A 162 17.84 32.44 -19.67
C TRP A 162 17.84 32.85 -21.15
N TYR A 163 17.12 32.12 -22.00
CA TYR A 163 17.02 32.43 -23.42
C TYR A 163 16.33 33.78 -23.70
N THR A 164 15.23 34.08 -23.01
CA THR A 164 14.54 35.37 -23.15
C THR A 164 15.40 36.53 -22.65
N GLY A 165 16.08 36.38 -21.51
CA GLY A 165 17.00 37.39 -20.99
C GLY A 165 18.16 37.68 -21.94
N ARG A 166 18.79 36.63 -22.50
CA ARG A 166 19.86 36.77 -23.49
C ARG A 166 19.39 37.52 -24.76
N ARG A 167 18.15 37.29 -25.19
CA ARG A 167 17.57 38.02 -26.33
C ARG A 167 17.27 39.47 -26.03
N GLU A 168 16.88 39.78 -24.79
CA GLU A 168 16.65 41.15 -24.34
C GLU A 168 17.97 41.93 -24.32
N GLU A 169 19.03 41.37 -23.71
CA GLU A 169 20.39 41.95 -23.71
C GLU A 169 20.88 42.26 -25.14
N ASN A 170 20.86 41.27 -26.04
CA ASN A 170 21.29 41.47 -27.43
C ASN A 170 20.43 42.51 -28.17
N ARG A 171 19.14 42.64 -27.81
CA ARG A 171 18.22 43.63 -28.43
C ARG A 171 18.49 45.03 -27.91
N GLU A 172 18.91 45.16 -26.65
CA GLU A 172 19.36 46.42 -26.05
C GLU A 172 20.69 46.86 -26.66
N GLU A 173 21.68 45.97 -26.75
CA GLU A 173 22.97 46.25 -27.39
C GLU A 173 22.80 46.73 -28.84
N ASN A 174 22.03 46.00 -29.66
CA ASN A 174 21.74 46.42 -31.03
C ASN A 174 20.99 47.76 -31.09
N ARG A 175 20.12 48.08 -30.12
CA ARG A 175 19.42 49.38 -30.07
C ARG A 175 20.36 50.52 -29.74
N GLU A 176 21.31 50.30 -28.83
CA GLU A 176 22.33 51.28 -28.50
C GLU A 176 23.29 51.53 -29.66
N GLU A 177 23.70 50.47 -30.38
CA GLU A 177 24.57 50.55 -31.54
C GLU A 177 23.90 51.35 -32.68
N ASN A 178 22.67 50.99 -33.06
CA ASN A 178 21.88 51.76 -34.05
C ASN A 178 21.67 53.23 -33.64
N ARG A 179 21.57 53.53 -32.34
CA ARG A 179 21.40 54.90 -31.85
C ARG A 179 22.68 55.71 -31.96
N LYS A 180 23.85 55.08 -31.82
CA LYS A 180 25.15 55.71 -32.04
C LYS A 180 25.38 55.98 -33.53
N GLU A 181 25.08 55.01 -34.40
CA GLU A 181 25.17 55.19 -35.85
C GLU A 181 24.25 56.30 -36.38
N ALA A 182 23.06 56.48 -35.80
CA ALA A 182 22.15 57.56 -36.19
C ALA A 182 22.57 58.96 -35.69
N GLN A 183 23.60 59.05 -34.84
CA GLN A 183 24.12 60.32 -34.30
C GLN A 183 25.41 60.81 -34.99
N GLU A 184 26.04 59.98 -35.83
CA GLU A 184 27.14 60.33 -36.73
C GLU A 184 26.64 60.81 -38.11
#